data_AF-A0A1G5CR39-F1
#
_entry.id   AF-A0A1G5CR39-F1
#
_cell.length_a   1.000
_cell.length_b   1.000
_cell.length_c   1.000
_cell.angle_alpha   90.00
_cell.angle_beta   90.00
_cell.angle_gamma   90.00
#
_symmetry.space_group_name_H-M   'P 1'
#
loop_
_entity.id
_entity.type
_entity.pdbx_description
1 polymer ?
#
loop_
_entity_poly.entity_id
_entity_poly.type
_entity_poly.pdbx_seq_one_letter_code
_entity_poly.pdbx_strand_id
1 'polypeptide(L)' 'MDRLLELLKSKCPNVDFETTTDLITGKHIDSMDLVAIISAIEEEFGVFIELDKVTPENFDSVLSIWETISELL' A
#
# COMPACT_ATOMS: atom_id res chain seq x y z
N MET A 1 4.29 10.69 -3.11
CA MET A 1 2.98 10.45 -2.47
C MET A 1 1.83 10.46 -3.49
N ASP A 2 1.62 11.53 -4.29
CA ASP A 2 0.51 11.58 -5.27
C ASP A 2 0.46 10.37 -6.22
N ARG A 3 1.61 9.98 -6.80
CA ARG A 3 1.72 8.80 -7.68
C ARG A 3 1.27 7.50 -7.01
N LEU A 4 1.65 7.31 -5.74
CA LEU A 4 1.26 6.13 -4.97
C LEU A 4 -0.26 6.12 -4.77
N LEU A 5 -0.85 7.26 -4.41
CA LEU A 5 -2.28 7.37 -4.20
C LEU A 5 -3.07 7.10 -5.48
N GLU A 6 -2.65 7.65 -6.62
CA GLU A 6 -3.27 7.36 -7.92
C GLU A 6 -3.18 5.87 -8.27
N LEU A 7 -2.02 5.25 -8.06
CA LEU A 7 -1.80 3.82 -8.29
C LEU A 7 -2.72 2.96 -7.41
N LEU A 8 -2.79 3.25 -6.11
CA LEU A 8 -3.65 2.54 -5.16
C LEU A 8 -5.13 2.70 -5.50
N LYS A 9 -5.58 3.92 -5.82
CA LYS A 9 -6.97 4.16 -6.27
C LYS A 9 -7.29 3.44 -7.57
N SER A 10 -6.32 3.32 -8.48
CA SER A 10 -6.51 2.57 -9.72
C SER A 10 -6.61 1.06 -9.48
N LYS A 11 -5.89 0.50 -8.50
CA LYS A 11 -5.92 -0.92 -8.18
C LYS A 11 -7.11 -1.30 -7.29
N CYS A 12 -7.40 -0.49 -6.28
CA CYS A 12 -8.46 -0.69 -5.31
C CYS A 12 -9.39 0.55 -5.25
N PRO A 13 -10.23 0.77 -6.28
CA PRO A 13 -11.12 1.94 -6.34
C PRO A 13 -12.22 1.94 -5.26
N ASN A 14 -12.44 0.82 -4.58
CA ASN A 14 -13.44 0.68 -3.51
C ASN A 14 -12.92 1.12 -2.14
N VAL A 15 -11.62 1.45 -2.02
CA VAL A 15 -10.96 1.77 -0.75
C VAL A 15 -10.52 3.23 -0.76
N ASP A 16 -10.84 3.96 0.30
CA ASP A 16 -10.51 5.38 0.43
C ASP A 16 -9.16 5.57 1.13
N PHE A 17 -8.07 5.45 0.38
CA PHE A 17 -6.70 5.55 0.92
C PHE A 17 -6.33 6.93 1.50
N GLU A 18 -7.11 7.98 1.23
CA GLU A 18 -6.84 9.32 1.74
C GLU A 18 -7.26 9.49 3.19
N THR A 19 -8.36 8.83 3.58
CA THR A 19 -8.95 8.97 4.92
C THR A 19 -8.88 7.69 5.74
N THR A 20 -8.80 6.53 5.09
CA THR A 20 -8.68 5.24 5.76
C THR A 20 -7.25 5.01 6.23
N THR A 21 -7.12 4.87 7.56
CA THR A 21 -5.88 4.50 8.24
C THR A 21 -5.92 3.10 8.85
N ASP A 22 -6.93 2.31 8.51
CA ASP A 22 -7.21 0.99 9.07
C ASP A 22 -7.31 -0.04 7.94
N LEU A 23 -6.45 0.07 6.91
CA LEU A 23 -6.61 -0.67 5.65
C LEU A 23 -6.57 -2.20 5.84
N ILE A 24 -5.66 -2.69 6.68
CA ILE A 24 -5.47 -4.13 6.97
C ILE A 24 -6.36 -4.54 8.15
N THR A 25 -6.26 -3.82 9.27
CA THR A 25 -7.03 -4.08 10.49
C THR A 25 -8.53 -3.98 10.28
N GLY A 26 -8.96 -3.02 9.46
CA GLY A 26 -10.35 -2.75 9.09
C GLY A 26 -10.84 -3.63 7.95
N LYS A 27 -9.98 -4.52 7.43
CA LYS A 27 -10.28 -5.44 6.33
C LYS A 27 -10.79 -4.74 5.07
N HIS A 28 -10.29 -3.53 4.80
CA HIS A 28 -10.54 -2.86 3.53
C HIS A 28 -9.78 -3.52 2.38
N ILE A 29 -8.64 -4.14 2.72
CA ILE A 29 -7.75 -4.83 1.80
C ILE A 29 -7.57 -6.27 2.29
N ASP A 30 -7.81 -7.25 1.42
CA ASP A 30 -7.50 -8.65 1.72
C ASP A 30 -6.08 -9.03 1.25
N SER A 31 -5.61 -10.23 1.58
CA SER A 31 -4.32 -10.76 1.14
C SER A 31 -4.13 -10.68 -0.38
N MET A 32 -5.19 -10.87 -1.16
CA MET A 32 -5.13 -10.76 -2.62
C MET A 32 -4.87 -9.32 -3.09
N ASP A 33 -5.59 -8.36 -2.54
CA ASP A 33 -5.42 -6.94 -2.87
C ASP A 33 -4.04 -6.45 -2.42
N LEU A 34 -3.58 -6.90 -1.25
CA LEU A 34 -2.26 -6.54 -0.72
C LEU A 34 -1.13 -6.96 -1.66
N VAL A 35 -1.16 -8.20 -2.16
CA VAL A 35 -0.17 -8.71 -3.14
C VAL A 35 -0.21 -7.88 -4.43
N ALA A 36 -1.40 -7.53 -4.91
CA ALA A 36 -1.56 -6.72 -6.12
C ALA A 36 -1.05 -5.29 -5.95
N ILE A 37 -1.30 -4.68 -4.78
CA ILE A 37 -0.80 -3.36 -4.41
C ILE A 37 0.72 -3.37 -4.34
N ILE A 38 1.31 -4.33 -3.63
CA ILE A 38 2.76 -4.44 -3.47
C ILE A 38 3.43 -4.61 -4.82
N SER A 39 2.96 -5.56 -5.63
CA SER A 39 3.53 -5.79 -6.96
C SER A 39 3.49 -4.52 -7.82
N ALA A 40 2.36 -3.80 -7.80
CA ALA A 40 2.22 -2.56 -8.54
C ALA A 40 3.16 -1.45 -8.04
N ILE A 41 3.39 -1.37 -6.73
CA ILE A 41 4.36 -0.45 -6.12
C ILE A 41 5.78 -0.82 -6.54
N GLU A 42 6.15 -2.11 -6.48
CA GLU A 42 7.46 -2.60 -6.90
C GLU A 42 7.74 -2.29 -8.37
N GLU A 43 6.74 -2.47 -9.24
CA GLU A 43 6.84 -2.15 -10.67
C GLU A 43 6.95 -0.65 -10.95
N GLU A 44 6.18 0.20 -10.25
CA GLU A 44 6.16 1.65 -10.47
C GLU A 44 7.37 2.37 -9.85
N PHE A 45 7.78 1.96 -8.64
CA PHE A 45 8.86 2.62 -7.90
C PHE A 45 10.19 1.89 -8.01
N GLY A 46 10.23 0.67 -8.54
CA GLY A 46 11.45 -0.13 -8.65
C GLY A 46 12.00 -0.62 -7.31
N VAL A 47 11.15 -0.71 -6.29
CA VAL A 47 11.49 -1.22 -4.94
C VAL A 47 11.13 -2.69 -4.81
N PHE A 48 11.57 -3.33 -3.72
CA PHE A 48 11.17 -4.71 -3.38
C PHE A 48 10.65 -4.75 -1.95
N ILE A 49 9.42 -5.23 -1.76
CA ILE A 49 8.72 -5.24 -0.47
C ILE A 49 8.37 -6.69 -0.14
N GLU A 50 8.99 -7.20 0.92
CA GLU A 50 8.71 -8.54 1.42
C GLU A 50 7.34 -8.58 2.10
N LEU A 51 6.43 -9.39 1.59
CA LEU A 51 5.09 -9.61 2.18
C LEU A 51 5.15 -9.99 3.68
N ASP A 52 6.20 -10.68 4.11
CA ASP A 52 6.40 -11.06 5.52
C ASP A 52 6.64 -9.84 6.44
N LYS A 53 7.20 -8.76 5.90
CA LYS A 53 7.42 -7.50 6.61
C LYS A 53 6.20 -6.58 6.61
N VAL A 54 5.15 -6.97 5.90
CA VAL A 54 3.94 -6.16 5.80
C VAL A 54 3.13 -6.34 7.07
N THR A 55 3.19 -5.34 7.93
CA THR A 55 2.41 -5.25 9.16
C THR A 55 1.39 -4.12 9.04
N PRO A 56 0.32 -4.13 9.85
CA PRO A 56 -0.58 -2.99 9.97
C PRO A 56 0.19 -1.68 10.19
N GLU A 57 1.16 -1.65 11.10
CA GLU A 57 1.94 -0.43 11.41
C GLU A 57 2.54 0.25 10.16
N ASN A 58 2.98 -0.54 9.18
CA ASN A 58 3.63 -0.05 7.97
C ASN A 58 2.70 0.03 6.75
N PHE A 59 1.52 -0.61 6.77
CA PHE A 59 0.64 -0.73 5.61
C PHE A 59 -0.84 -0.40 5.86
N ASP A 60 -1.23 0.01 7.07
CA ASP A 60 -2.61 0.39 7.39
C ASP A 60 -3.01 1.75 6.80
N SER A 61 -2.04 2.57 6.42
CA SER A 61 -2.25 3.93 5.95
C SER A 61 -1.38 4.21 4.75
N VAL A 62 -1.87 5.03 3.80
CA VAL A 62 -1.09 5.42 2.62
C VAL A 62 0.22 6.13 3.00
N LEU A 63 0.23 6.82 4.14
CA LEU A 63 1.40 7.48 4.70
C LEU A 63 2.46 6.46 5.12
N SER A 64 2.10 5.45 5.91
CA SER A 64 3.02 4.39 6.34
C SER A 64 3.58 3.59 5.15
N ILE A 65 2.74 3.33 4.14
CA ILE A 65 3.18 2.68 2.89
C ILE A 65 4.22 3.56 2.19
N TRP A 66 3.94 4.86 2.07
CA TRP A 66 4.86 5.82 1.46
C TRP A 66 6.18 5.93 2.21
N GLU A 67 6.17 5.92 3.54
CA GLU A 67 7.39 5.89 4.36
C GLU A 67 8.20 4.63 4.08
N THR A 68 7.55 3.45 4.09
CA THR A 68 8.21 2.17 3.78
C THR A 68 8.88 2.19 2.41
N ILE A 69 8.20 2.71 1.39
CA ILE A 69 8.77 2.85 0.04
C ILE A 69 9.93 3.84 0.04
N SER A 70 9.77 4.98 0.74
CA SER A 70 10.80 6.02 0.78
C SER A 70 12.08 5.58 1.48
N GLU A 71 12.01 4.64 2.42
CA GLU A 71 13.20 4.04 3.04
C GLU A 71 13.94 3.06 2.11
N LEU A 72 13.27 2.55 1.07
CA LEU A 72 13.83 1.59 0.11
C LEU A 72 14.36 2.23 -1.17
N LEU A 73 14.09 3.53 -1.39
CA LEU A 73 14.57 4.35 -2.51
C LEU A 73 15.95 4.94 -2.23
#